data_AF-A0A4P9W1D4-F1
#
_entry.id   AF-A0A4P9W1D4-F1
#
_cell.length_a   1.000
_cell.length_b   1.000
_cell.length_c   1.000
_cell.angle_alpha   90.00
_cell.angle_beta   90.00
_cell.angle_gamma   90.00
#
_symmetry.space_group_name_H-M   'P 1'
#
loop_
_entity.id
_entity.type
_entity.pdbx_description
1 polymer ?
#
loop_
_entity_poly.entity_id
_entity_poly.type
_entity_poly.pdbx_seq_one_letter_code
_entity_poly.pdbx_strand_id
1 'polypeptide(L)'
;MKKDIESPSKGEVREYRKKIVRNIINYAFPSFHSRYGWFSFILVSWLDPLMRLGYRKPLEEIDLYTMRESDRAAVLLNILDPFWDGVRASQADPSVPMPSLFSLLRKRFLITCQNLIIKETPSRPYSHNARIFSAMLKALAITCTLTIPIFVQQFLYWLQKDPQNTPFMSSGVGLAFCLFGLNVGGSVFDRTSEQLTRKISINFKTLLISAVYRKSLRLSPKASKVCVY
;
A
#
# COMPACT_ATOMS: atom_id res chain seq x y z
N MET A 1 -31.84 -7.39 -53.24
CA MET A 1 -30.92 -6.45 -52.56
C MET A 1 -30.04 -7.25 -51.60
N LYS A 2 -28.99 -7.89 -52.11
CA LYS A 2 -28.02 -8.66 -51.30
C LYS A 2 -27.08 -7.63 -50.67
N LYS A 3 -27.07 -7.53 -49.34
CA LYS A 3 -26.04 -6.75 -48.63
C LYS A 3 -24.76 -7.56 -48.69
N ASP A 4 -23.74 -7.01 -49.34
CA ASP A 4 -22.39 -7.56 -49.31
C ASP A 4 -21.89 -7.49 -47.86
N ILE A 5 -21.72 -8.66 -47.26
CA ILE A 5 -21.13 -8.80 -45.92
C ILE A 5 -19.63 -8.69 -46.15
N GLU A 6 -19.12 -7.46 -46.09
CA GLU A 6 -17.70 -7.18 -46.18
C GLU A 6 -16.97 -7.90 -45.05
N SER A 7 -16.03 -8.76 -45.43
CA SER A 7 -15.31 -9.62 -44.49
C SER A 7 -14.39 -8.74 -43.65
N PRO A 8 -14.44 -8.80 -42.30
CA PRO A 8 -13.68 -7.90 -41.46
C PRO A 8 -12.18 -8.01 -41.75
N SER A 9 -11.53 -6.87 -41.91
CA SER A 9 -10.10 -6.76 -42.18
C SER A 9 -9.30 -7.51 -41.11
N LYS A 10 -8.21 -8.21 -41.50
CA LYS A 10 -7.33 -8.93 -40.55
C LYS A 10 -6.87 -8.05 -39.38
N GLY A 11 -6.77 -6.73 -39.58
CA GLY A 11 -6.46 -5.76 -38.53
C GLY A 11 -7.58 -5.60 -37.50
N GLU A 12 -8.83 -5.48 -37.94
CA GLU A 12 -10.00 -5.38 -37.06
C GLU A 12 -10.22 -6.64 -36.24
N VAL A 13 -10.03 -7.82 -36.84
CA VAL A 13 -10.14 -9.10 -36.12
C VAL A 13 -9.09 -9.19 -35.00
N ARG A 14 -7.88 -8.66 -35.23
CA ARG A 14 -6.80 -8.62 -34.23
C ARG A 14 -7.13 -7.65 -33.10
N GLU A 15 -7.72 -6.50 -33.43
CA GLU A 15 -8.15 -5.49 -32.46
C GLU A 15 -9.34 -5.95 -31.64
N TYR A 16 -10.28 -6.66 -32.26
CA TYR A 16 -11.42 -7.30 -31.62
C TYR A 16 -10.98 -8.43 -30.68
N ARG A 17 -10.02 -9.27 -31.08
CA ARG A 17 -9.38 -10.25 -30.18
C ARG A 17 -8.69 -9.58 -29.01
N LYS A 18 -7.94 -8.50 -29.25
CA LYS A 18 -7.30 -7.73 -28.15
C LYS A 18 -8.34 -7.16 -27.19
N LYS A 19 -9.47 -6.64 -27.68
CA LYS A 19 -10.59 -6.16 -26.86
C LYS A 19 -11.25 -7.27 -26.05
N ILE A 20 -11.49 -8.44 -26.66
CA ILE A 20 -12.09 -9.59 -25.97
C ILE A 20 -11.14 -10.13 -24.91
N VAL A 21 -9.86 -10.33 -25.24
CA VAL A 21 -8.86 -10.78 -24.28
C VAL A 21 -8.71 -9.78 -23.14
N ARG A 22 -8.68 -8.47 -23.44
CA ARG A 22 -8.65 -7.41 -22.42
C ARG A 22 -9.89 -7.42 -21.54
N ASN A 23 -11.08 -7.62 -22.10
CA ASN A 23 -12.31 -7.73 -21.31
C ASN A 23 -12.30 -9.00 -20.45
N ILE A 24 -11.90 -10.15 -20.99
CA ILE A 24 -11.82 -11.41 -20.23
C ILE A 24 -10.77 -11.31 -19.12
N ILE A 25 -9.61 -10.69 -19.36
CA ILE A 25 -8.57 -10.45 -18.35
C ILE A 25 -9.08 -9.48 -17.26
N ASN A 26 -9.78 -8.40 -17.65
CA ASN A 26 -10.41 -7.48 -16.70
C ASN A 26 -11.48 -8.17 -15.83
N TYR A 27 -12.20 -9.15 -16.37
CA TYR A 27 -13.14 -9.98 -15.60
C TYR A 27 -12.44 -11.07 -14.78
N ALA A 28 -11.29 -11.59 -15.23
CA ALA A 28 -10.53 -12.63 -14.57
C ALA A 28 -9.67 -12.12 -13.40
N PHE A 29 -9.24 -10.85 -13.43
CA PHE A 29 -8.41 -10.22 -12.40
C PHE A 29 -9.03 -8.92 -11.88
N PRO A 30 -10.18 -8.97 -11.17
CA PRO A 30 -10.70 -7.81 -10.45
C PRO A 30 -9.65 -7.30 -9.48
N SER A 31 -9.59 -5.98 -9.30
CA SER A 31 -8.60 -5.29 -8.47
C SER A 31 -8.36 -5.98 -7.12
N PHE A 32 -7.17 -6.56 -6.98
CA PHE A 32 -6.31 -6.79 -5.81
C PHE A 32 -6.89 -7.09 -4.41
N HIS A 33 -7.98 -6.45 -3.96
CA HIS A 33 -8.52 -6.56 -2.60
C HIS A 33 -10.00 -6.96 -2.52
N SER A 34 -10.78 -6.87 -3.60
CA SER A 34 -12.24 -6.97 -3.48
C SER A 34 -12.78 -8.37 -3.13
N ARG A 35 -11.92 -9.41 -3.09
CA ARG A 35 -12.35 -10.80 -2.80
C ARG A 35 -11.55 -11.55 -1.72
N TYR A 36 -10.47 -10.99 -1.18
CA TYR A 36 -9.54 -11.77 -0.36
C TYR A 36 -9.53 -11.29 1.10
N GLY A 37 -9.70 -12.24 2.05
CA GLY A 37 -9.73 -11.94 3.48
C GLY A 37 -8.37 -11.47 4.02
N TRP A 38 -8.39 -10.87 5.22
CA TRP A 38 -7.22 -10.46 6.01
C TRP A 38 -6.02 -11.43 6.03
N PHE A 39 -6.24 -12.75 6.08
CA PHE A 39 -5.14 -13.74 6.00
C PHE A 39 -4.43 -13.76 4.64
N SER A 40 -5.16 -13.56 3.54
CA SER A 40 -4.58 -13.50 2.20
C SER A 40 -3.69 -12.26 2.03
N PHE A 41 -4.03 -11.17 2.71
CA PHE A 41 -3.20 -9.98 2.75
C PHE A 41 -1.87 -10.24 3.48
N ILE A 42 -1.93 -10.89 4.65
CA ILE A 42 -0.76 -11.23 5.48
C ILE A 42 0.16 -12.21 4.74
N LEU A 43 -0.41 -13.26 4.14
CA LEU A 43 0.34 -14.30 3.43
C LEU A 43 0.69 -13.92 2.00
N VAL A 44 0.28 -12.73 1.53
CA VAL A 44 0.52 -12.26 0.16
C VAL A 44 0.03 -13.26 -0.91
N SER A 45 -0.97 -14.08 -0.57
CA SER A 45 -1.43 -15.18 -1.43
C SER A 45 -2.09 -14.71 -2.72
N TRP A 46 -2.48 -13.43 -2.77
CA TRP A 46 -3.00 -12.78 -3.97
C TRP A 46 -1.93 -12.60 -5.07
N LEU A 47 -0.64 -12.65 -4.73
CA LEU A 47 0.47 -12.50 -5.67
C LEU A 47 0.84 -13.84 -6.36
N ASP A 48 0.53 -14.96 -5.72
CA ASP A 48 0.81 -16.31 -6.22
C ASP A 48 0.36 -16.58 -7.66
N PRO A 49 -0.87 -16.23 -8.11
CA PRO A 49 -1.26 -16.47 -9.50
C PRO A 49 -0.40 -15.68 -10.50
N LEU A 50 0.04 -14.47 -10.14
CA LEU A 50 0.91 -13.65 -10.99
C LEU A 50 2.32 -14.23 -11.06
N MET A 51 2.87 -14.71 -9.93
CA MET A 51 4.17 -15.39 -9.93
C MET A 51 4.14 -16.68 -10.73
N ARG A 52 3.07 -17.47 -10.62
CA ARG A 52 2.88 -18.67 -11.43
C ARG A 52 2.76 -18.35 -12.92
N LEU A 53 2.12 -17.24 -13.28
CA LEU A 53 2.06 -16.76 -14.66
C LEU A 53 3.45 -16.39 -15.17
N GLY A 54 4.23 -15.67 -14.36
CA GLY A 54 5.60 -15.28 -14.68
C GLY A 54 6.59 -16.44 -14.80
N TYR A 55 6.35 -17.51 -14.03
CA TYR A 55 7.11 -18.74 -14.17
C TYR A 55 6.86 -19.43 -15.52
N ARG A 56 5.66 -19.30 -16.07
CA ARG A 56 5.26 -19.95 -17.33
C ARG A 56 5.61 -19.13 -18.58
N LYS A 57 5.50 -17.80 -18.49
CA LYS A 57 5.77 -16.89 -19.61
C LYS A 57 6.36 -15.56 -19.10
N PRO A 58 7.20 -14.88 -19.91
CA PRO A 58 7.60 -13.51 -19.60
C PRO A 58 6.34 -12.63 -19.49
N LEU A 59 6.25 -11.82 -18.43
CA LEU A 59 5.08 -10.95 -18.21
C LEU A 59 5.07 -9.79 -19.21
N GLU A 60 3.90 -9.53 -19.76
CA GLU A 60 3.62 -8.32 -20.54
C GLU A 60 2.77 -7.33 -19.72
N GLU A 61 2.74 -6.06 -20.12
CA GLU A 61 1.97 -5.01 -19.43
C GLU A 61 0.47 -5.36 -19.33
N ILE A 62 -0.07 -6.07 -20.32
CA ILE A 62 -1.48 -6.49 -20.36
C ILE A 62 -1.84 -7.56 -19.31
N ASP A 63 -0.84 -8.27 -18.79
CA ASP A 63 -1.03 -9.33 -17.79
C ASP A 63 -0.99 -8.78 -16.35
N LEU A 64 -0.61 -7.51 -16.18
CA LEU A 64 -0.51 -6.88 -14.87
C LEU A 64 -1.88 -6.49 -14.33
N TYR A 65 -1.99 -6.51 -13.00
CA TYR A 65 -3.20 -6.06 -12.33
C TYR A 65 -3.47 -4.58 -12.62
N THR A 66 -4.75 -4.27 -12.85
CA THR A 66 -5.18 -2.88 -12.97
C THR A 66 -5.07 -2.18 -11.61
N MET A 67 -4.53 -0.96 -11.62
CA MET A 67 -4.38 -0.17 -10.41
C MET A 67 -5.77 0.17 -9.83
N ARG A 68 -5.89 0.02 -8.51
CA ARG A 68 -7.09 0.38 -7.76
C ARG A 68 -7.46 1.84 -8.01
N GLU A 69 -8.75 2.11 -8.19
CA GLU A 69 -9.24 3.47 -8.48
C GLU A 69 -8.82 4.50 -7.42
N SER A 70 -8.77 4.07 -6.17
CA SER A 70 -8.40 4.90 -5.03
C SER A 70 -6.93 5.31 -4.99
N ASP A 71 -6.07 4.52 -5.63
CA ASP A 71 -4.62 4.75 -5.71
C ASP A 71 -4.22 5.49 -7.00
N ARG A 72 -5.19 5.82 -7.87
CA ARG A 72 -4.93 6.59 -9.11
C ARG A 72 -4.55 8.04 -8.79
N ALA A 73 -3.60 8.56 -9.56
CA ALA A 73 -3.12 9.94 -9.44
C ALA A 73 -4.24 11.00 -9.47
N ALA A 74 -5.23 10.82 -10.35
CA ALA A 74 -6.37 11.73 -10.47
C ALA A 74 -7.19 11.85 -9.18
N VAL A 75 -7.44 10.72 -8.51
CA VAL A 75 -8.18 10.70 -7.24
C VAL A 75 -7.30 11.23 -6.12
N LEU A 76 -6.01 10.90 -6.14
CA LEU A 76 -5.07 11.28 -5.10
C LEU A 76 -4.82 12.80 -5.08
N LEU A 77 -4.83 13.46 -6.24
CA LEU A 77 -4.72 14.91 -6.34
C LEU A 77 -5.81 15.66 -5.57
N ASN A 78 -6.99 15.06 -5.40
CA ASN A 78 -8.10 15.68 -4.64
C ASN A 78 -7.74 15.90 -3.16
N ILE A 79 -6.71 15.22 -2.64
CA ILE A 79 -6.18 15.47 -1.29
C ILE A 79 -5.63 16.88 -1.15
N LEU A 80 -5.12 17.45 -2.25
CA LEU A 80 -4.43 18.74 -2.28
C LEU A 80 -5.35 19.92 -2.63
N ASP A 81 -6.56 19.66 -3.13
CA ASP A 81 -7.57 20.70 -3.41
C ASP A 81 -7.75 21.72 -2.28
N PRO A 82 -7.96 21.35 -1.01
CA PRO A 82 -8.14 22.32 0.09
C PRO A 82 -6.90 23.19 0.35
N PHE A 83 -5.70 22.67 0.06
CA PHE A 83 -4.49 23.49 0.14
C PHE A 83 -4.51 24.54 -0.97
N TRP A 84 -4.83 24.13 -2.20
CA TRP A 84 -4.93 25.07 -3.31
C TRP A 84 -6.06 26.08 -3.16
N ASP A 85 -7.19 25.71 -2.54
CA ASP A 85 -8.26 26.64 -2.17
C ASP A 85 -7.78 27.69 -1.17
N GLY A 86 -7.07 27.27 -0.12
CA GLY A 86 -6.50 28.20 0.85
C GLY A 86 -5.43 29.12 0.24
N VAL A 87 -4.61 28.61 -0.70
CA VAL A 87 -3.65 29.43 -1.44
C VAL A 87 -4.37 30.45 -2.32
N ARG A 88 -5.46 30.08 -3.00
CA ARG A 88 -6.28 31.02 -3.78
C ARG A 88 -6.92 32.10 -2.90
N ALA A 89 -7.42 31.73 -1.72
CA ALA A 89 -7.99 32.67 -0.77
C ALA A 89 -6.95 33.68 -0.27
N SER A 90 -5.76 33.22 0.10
CA SER A 90 -4.63 34.08 0.52
C SER A 90 -4.06 34.95 -0.62
N GLN A 91 -4.18 34.49 -1.87
CA GLN A 91 -3.84 35.31 -3.05
C GLN A 91 -4.88 36.41 -3.33
N ALA A 92 -6.15 36.16 -3.03
CA ALA A 92 -7.22 37.14 -3.20
C ALA A 92 -7.25 38.17 -2.06
N ASP A 93 -6.98 37.73 -0.83
CA ASP A 93 -7.00 38.56 0.37
C ASP A 93 -5.68 38.41 1.17
N PRO A 94 -4.85 39.47 1.25
CA PRO A 94 -3.59 39.46 2.02
C PRO A 94 -3.79 39.25 3.53
N SER A 95 -4.99 39.41 4.06
CA SER A 95 -5.29 39.20 5.49
C SER A 95 -5.32 37.72 5.88
N VAL A 96 -5.46 36.80 4.93
CA VAL A 96 -5.52 35.36 5.18
C VAL A 96 -4.10 34.77 5.18
N PRO A 97 -3.66 34.14 6.30
CA PRO A 97 -2.31 33.56 6.40
C PRO A 97 -2.13 32.36 5.45
N MET A 98 -0.92 32.21 4.91
CA MET A 98 -0.62 31.12 3.97
C MET A 98 -0.78 29.75 4.63
N PRO A 99 -1.57 28.83 4.05
CA PRO A 99 -1.70 27.48 4.58
C PRO A 99 -0.38 26.73 4.42
N SER A 100 0.01 25.97 5.44
CA SER A 100 1.20 25.11 5.35
C SER A 100 0.88 23.79 4.64
N LEU A 101 1.56 23.54 3.52
CA LEU A 101 1.42 22.31 2.73
C LEU A 101 1.72 21.07 3.59
N PHE A 102 2.83 21.08 4.32
CA PHE A 102 3.24 19.92 5.12
C PHE A 102 2.26 19.60 6.26
N SER A 103 1.65 20.61 6.88
CA SER A 103 0.67 20.39 7.95
C SER A 103 -0.63 19.79 7.41
N LEU A 104 -1.13 20.32 6.29
CA LEU A 104 -2.33 19.79 5.62
C LEU A 104 -2.08 18.41 5.03
N LEU A 105 -0.92 18.21 4.39
CA LEU A 105 -0.51 16.93 3.85
C LEU A 105 -0.35 15.92 4.98
N ARG A 106 0.34 16.23 6.08
CA ARG A 106 0.44 15.32 7.23
C ARG A 106 -0.94 14.98 7.80
N LYS A 107 -1.80 15.97 8.07
CA LYS A 107 -3.16 15.73 8.58
C LYS A 107 -3.98 14.88 7.62
N ARG A 108 -4.07 15.25 6.35
CA ARG A 108 -4.91 14.55 5.37
C ARG A 108 -4.29 13.25 4.87
N PHE A 109 -2.98 13.11 4.80
CA PHE A 109 -2.32 11.87 4.43
C PHE A 109 -2.47 10.84 5.55
N LEU A 110 -2.33 11.23 6.82
CA LEU A 110 -2.63 10.34 7.95
C LEU A 110 -4.12 9.96 8.02
N ILE A 111 -5.03 10.88 7.68
CA ILE A 111 -6.49 10.62 7.65
C ILE A 111 -6.93 9.85 6.39
N THR A 112 -6.31 10.08 5.23
CA THR A 112 -6.71 9.50 3.93
C THR A 112 -6.01 8.18 3.65
N CYS A 113 -4.76 7.98 4.08
CA CYS A 113 -4.15 6.64 4.07
C CYS A 113 -4.98 5.64 4.89
N GLN A 114 -5.63 6.10 5.96
CA GLN A 114 -6.61 5.29 6.70
C GLN A 114 -7.89 5.01 5.89
N ASN A 115 -8.41 5.97 5.12
CA ASN A 115 -9.62 5.77 4.30
C ASN A 115 -9.37 4.98 3.00
N LEU A 116 -8.14 4.98 2.49
CA LEU A 116 -7.72 4.21 1.31
C LEU A 116 -7.47 2.72 1.61
N ILE A 117 -7.20 2.38 2.87
CA ILE A 117 -7.16 0.97 3.30
C ILE A 117 -8.59 0.39 3.39
N ILE A 118 -9.62 1.21 3.61
CA ILE A 118 -10.97 0.76 4.02
C ILE A 118 -12.08 0.98 2.96
N LYS A 119 -11.86 1.75 1.88
CA LYS A 119 -12.93 2.02 0.88
C LYS A 119 -13.35 0.84 -0.03
N GLU A 120 -13.11 -0.41 0.36
CA GLU A 120 -13.64 -1.60 -0.31
C GLU A 120 -14.60 -2.39 0.60
N THR A 121 -15.48 -1.73 1.35
CA THR A 121 -16.76 -2.36 1.73
C THR A 121 -17.78 -1.28 2.13
N PRO A 122 -18.90 -1.15 1.39
CA PRO A 122 -19.89 -0.11 1.64
C PRO A 122 -20.92 -0.58 2.67
N SER A 123 -20.51 -0.96 3.89
CA SER A 123 -21.43 -1.16 5.02
C SER A 123 -20.69 -1.75 6.22
N ARG A 124 -20.02 -0.95 7.07
CA ARG A 124 -19.95 -1.17 8.54
C ARG A 124 -19.37 0.07 9.25
N PRO A 125 -20.01 0.55 10.35
CA PRO A 125 -19.59 1.73 11.10
C PRO A 125 -18.52 1.37 12.15
N TYR A 126 -17.33 0.96 11.73
CA TYR A 126 -16.20 0.66 12.64
C TYR A 126 -14.88 1.19 12.05
N SER A 127 -14.78 2.49 11.76
CA SER A 127 -13.63 3.07 11.02
C SER A 127 -12.57 3.79 11.87
N HIS A 128 -12.75 3.91 13.19
CA HIS A 128 -11.75 4.54 14.07
C HIS A 128 -10.67 3.58 14.63
N ASN A 129 -10.94 2.27 14.66
CA ASN A 129 -10.09 1.29 15.36
C ASN A 129 -8.94 0.71 14.52
N ALA A 130 -8.97 0.87 13.20
CA ALA A 130 -7.94 0.33 12.30
C ALA A 130 -6.59 1.08 12.38
N ARG A 131 -6.59 2.37 12.78
CA ARG A 131 -5.36 3.17 12.98
C ARG A 131 -4.54 2.61 14.14
N ILE A 132 -5.21 2.38 15.26
CA ILE A 132 -4.64 1.79 16.46
C ILE A 132 -4.16 0.39 16.12
N PHE A 133 -4.93 -0.38 15.35
CA PHE A 133 -4.59 -1.74 14.97
C PHE A 133 -3.25 -1.86 14.22
N SER A 134 -2.96 -1.03 13.20
CA SER A 134 -1.68 -1.10 12.48
C SER A 134 -0.49 -0.61 13.31
N ALA A 135 -0.68 0.45 14.10
CA ALA A 135 0.37 0.96 14.98
C ALA A 135 0.66 -0.04 16.12
N MET A 136 -0.39 -0.64 16.67
CA MET A 136 -0.32 -1.71 17.67
C MET A 136 0.35 -2.95 17.08
N LEU A 137 0.06 -3.35 15.84
CA LEU A 137 0.73 -4.46 15.17
C LEU A 137 2.23 -4.22 15.02
N LYS A 138 2.64 -3.00 14.67
CA LYS A 138 4.08 -2.68 14.57
C LYS A 138 4.75 -2.59 15.93
N ALA A 139 4.08 -1.98 16.91
CA ALA A 139 4.56 -1.94 18.29
C ALA A 139 4.71 -3.36 18.86
N LEU A 140 3.72 -4.23 18.63
CA LEU A 140 3.76 -5.64 19.01
C LEU A 140 4.90 -6.38 18.32
N ALA A 141 5.09 -6.18 17.01
CA ALA A 141 6.21 -6.76 16.28
C ALA A 141 7.55 -6.37 16.90
N ILE A 142 7.75 -5.08 17.18
CA ILE A 142 8.98 -4.57 17.82
C ILE A 142 9.15 -5.19 19.21
N THR A 143 8.10 -5.26 20.01
CA THR A 143 8.15 -5.91 21.34
C THR A 143 8.54 -7.38 21.20
N CYS A 144 7.94 -8.13 20.27
CA CYS A 144 8.30 -9.53 20.02
C CYS A 144 9.79 -9.67 19.65
N THR A 145 10.33 -8.80 18.80
CA THR A 145 11.74 -8.85 18.42
C THR A 145 12.67 -8.52 19.59
N LEU A 146 12.27 -7.55 20.43
CA LEU A 146 13.01 -7.19 21.64
C LEU A 146 12.94 -8.26 22.74
N THR A 147 11.90 -9.08 22.73
CA THR A 147 11.72 -10.18 23.68
C THR A 147 12.61 -11.39 23.34
N ILE A 148 13.07 -11.58 22.10
CA ILE A 148 13.98 -12.67 21.68
C ILE A 148 15.23 -12.80 22.57
N PRO A 149 16.06 -11.75 22.79
CA PRO A 149 17.27 -11.87 23.61
C PRO A 149 16.99 -12.28 25.06
N ILE A 150 15.85 -11.86 25.63
CA ILE A 150 15.43 -12.26 26.98
C ILE A 150 15.19 -13.77 27.04
N PHE A 151 14.51 -14.33 26.04
CA PHE A 151 14.29 -15.78 25.96
C PHE A 151 15.58 -16.57 25.72
N VAL A 152 16.52 -16.03 24.94
CA VAL A 152 17.84 -16.66 24.75
C VAL A 152 18.62 -16.70 26.06
N GLN A 153 18.58 -15.64 26.87
CA GLN A 153 19.21 -15.64 28.19
C GLN A 153 18.61 -16.72 29.11
N GLN A 154 17.28 -16.88 29.11
CA GLN A 154 16.62 -17.94 29.87
C GLN A 154 17.01 -19.34 29.38
N PHE A 155 17.17 -19.52 28.08
CA PHE A 155 17.66 -20.78 27.50
C PHE A 155 19.11 -21.08 27.93
N LEU A 156 19.97 -20.06 27.94
CA LEU A 156 21.35 -20.20 28.40
C LEU A 156 21.43 -20.54 29.89
N TYR A 157 20.61 -19.90 30.73
CA TYR A 157 20.52 -20.19 32.16
C TYR A 157 20.07 -21.63 32.44
N TRP A 158 19.17 -22.18 31.62
CA TRP A 158 18.76 -23.58 31.73
C TRP A 158 19.90 -24.56 31.40
N LEU A 159 20.82 -24.17 30.52
CA LEU A 159 21.97 -24.99 30.15
C LEU A 159 23.11 -24.96 31.19
N GLN A 160 23.17 -23.90 32.00
CA GLN A 160 24.23 -23.71 32.98
C GLN A 160 24.07 -24.67 34.17
N LYS A 161 25.15 -25.38 34.52
CA LYS A 161 25.16 -26.47 35.53
C LYS A 161 24.98 -25.98 36.97
N ASP A 162 25.22 -24.70 37.25
CA ASP A 162 25.11 -24.07 38.58
C ASP A 162 24.17 -22.83 38.50
N PRO A 163 22.85 -23.00 38.67
CA PRO A 163 21.87 -21.94 38.48
C PRO A 163 21.68 -21.11 39.75
N GLN A 164 22.02 -19.82 39.70
CA GLN A 164 21.78 -18.87 40.80
C GLN A 164 20.30 -18.42 40.88
N ASN A 165 19.53 -18.60 39.80
CA ASN A 165 18.10 -18.28 39.70
C ASN A 165 17.34 -19.44 39.04
N THR A 166 16.14 -19.76 39.54
CA THR A 166 15.29 -20.78 38.93
C THR A 166 14.77 -20.31 37.56
N PRO A 167 14.90 -21.11 36.50
CA PRO A 167 14.37 -20.75 35.19
C PRO A 167 12.84 -20.67 35.21
N PHE A 168 12.25 -19.72 34.48
CA PHE A 168 10.79 -19.52 34.40
C PHE A 168 10.01 -20.77 33.94
N MET A 169 10.64 -21.68 33.18
CA MET A 169 10.07 -22.95 32.74
C MET A 169 11.06 -24.08 33.01
N SER A 170 10.59 -25.16 33.65
CA SER A 170 11.38 -26.36 33.96
C SER A 170 11.81 -27.14 32.69
N SER A 171 11.11 -26.95 31.56
CA SER A 171 11.34 -27.70 30.32
C SER A 171 11.97 -26.83 29.22
N GLY A 172 13.22 -27.13 28.83
CA GLY A 172 13.93 -26.46 27.74
C GLY A 172 13.25 -26.59 26.36
N VAL A 173 12.48 -27.67 26.14
CA VAL A 173 11.68 -27.87 24.92
C VAL A 173 10.63 -26.76 24.77
N GLY A 174 9.99 -26.35 25.86
CA GLY A 174 8.99 -25.29 25.83
C GLY A 174 9.59 -23.92 25.47
N LEU A 175 10.81 -23.63 25.96
CA LEU A 175 11.53 -22.41 25.59
C LEU A 175 11.86 -22.37 24.09
N ALA A 176 12.26 -23.50 23.51
CA ALA A 176 12.55 -23.60 22.08
C ALA A 176 11.30 -23.36 21.21
N PHE A 177 10.16 -23.97 21.55
CA PHE A 177 8.89 -23.73 20.84
C PHE A 177 8.39 -22.29 20.99
N CYS A 178 8.53 -21.69 22.17
CA CYS A 178 8.23 -20.28 22.39
C CYS A 178 9.11 -19.37 21.52
N LEU A 179 10.41 -19.64 21.47
CA LEU A 179 11.35 -18.86 20.66
C LEU A 179 11.03 -18.98 19.16
N PHE A 180 10.67 -20.17 18.69
CA PHE A 180 10.19 -20.38 17.33
C PHE A 180 8.92 -19.58 17.03
N GLY A 181 7.91 -19.67 17.91
CA GLY A 181 6.65 -18.93 17.75
C GLY A 181 6.85 -17.41 17.74
N LEU A 182 7.73 -16.90 18.62
CA LEU A 182 8.06 -15.48 18.69
C LEU A 182 8.74 -14.98 17.41
N ASN A 183 9.65 -15.78 16.83
CA ASN A 183 10.33 -15.46 15.57
C ASN A 183 9.36 -15.44 14.38
N VAL A 184 8.54 -16.47 14.24
CA VAL A 184 7.55 -16.56 13.14
C VAL A 184 6.53 -15.43 13.26
N GLY A 185 5.98 -15.21 14.45
CA GLY A 185 5.03 -14.12 14.72
C GLY A 185 5.65 -12.75 14.44
N GLY A 186 6.83 -12.47 15.00
CA GLY A 186 7.53 -11.21 14.82
C GLY A 186 7.79 -10.90 13.34
N SER A 187 8.25 -11.88 12.57
CA SER A 187 8.48 -11.73 11.13
C SER A 187 7.18 -11.42 10.38
N VAL A 188 6.11 -12.19 10.60
CA VAL A 188 4.83 -11.99 9.92
C VAL A 188 4.24 -10.60 10.21
N PHE A 189 4.27 -10.16 11.47
CA PHE A 189 3.76 -8.84 11.85
C PHE A 189 4.59 -7.69 11.26
N ASP A 190 5.92 -7.81 11.28
CA ASP A 190 6.79 -6.77 10.72
C ASP A 190 6.59 -6.64 9.21
N ARG A 191 6.60 -7.76 8.47
CA ARG A 191 6.35 -7.80 7.01
C ARG A 191 5.02 -7.18 6.62
N THR A 192 3.97 -7.48 7.39
CA THR A 192 2.65 -6.90 7.18
C THR A 192 2.70 -5.38 7.34
N SER A 193 3.36 -4.87 8.38
CA SER A 193 3.49 -3.43 8.63
C SER A 193 4.28 -2.70 7.52
N GLU A 194 5.33 -3.33 7.00
CA GLU A 194 6.15 -2.80 5.90
C GLU A 194 5.35 -2.75 4.59
N GLN A 195 4.48 -3.73 4.34
CA GLN A 195 3.61 -3.73 3.15
C GLN A 195 2.66 -2.53 3.14
N LEU A 196 2.07 -2.20 4.29
CA LEU A 196 1.23 -0.99 4.42
C LEU A 196 2.05 0.28 4.19
N THR A 197 3.25 0.35 4.78
CA THR A 197 4.12 1.54 4.68
C THR A 197 4.57 1.78 3.24
N ARG A 198 4.88 0.72 2.49
CA ARG A 198 5.24 0.83 1.07
C ARG A 198 4.11 1.37 0.21
N LYS A 199 2.88 0.90 0.43
CA LYS A 199 1.70 1.41 -0.27
C LYS A 199 1.53 2.92 -0.07
N ILE A 200 1.63 3.35 1.17
CA ILE A 200 1.57 4.76 1.59
C ILE A 200 2.64 5.58 0.86
N SER A 201 3.89 5.09 0.83
CA SER A 201 5.00 5.78 0.16
C SER A 201 4.79 5.94 -1.35
N ILE A 202 4.30 4.91 -2.04
CA ILE A 202 4.02 4.96 -3.48
C ILE A 202 2.95 6.02 -3.79
N ASN A 203 1.87 6.04 -3.02
CA ASN A 203 0.83 7.04 -3.17
C ASN A 203 1.41 8.45 -2.94
N PHE A 204 2.16 8.66 -1.85
CA PHE A 204 2.80 9.96 -1.59
C PHE A 204 3.67 10.46 -2.75
N LYS A 205 4.52 9.59 -3.30
CA LYS A 205 5.38 9.92 -4.45
C LYS A 205 4.55 10.32 -5.66
N THR A 206 3.50 9.54 -5.96
CA THR A 206 2.58 9.80 -7.08
C THR A 206 1.87 11.14 -6.94
N LEU A 207 1.43 11.47 -5.72
CA LEU A 207 0.81 12.76 -5.40
C LEU A 207 1.78 13.92 -5.65
N LEU A 208 3.01 13.80 -5.13
CA LEU A 208 4.03 14.84 -5.23
C LEU A 208 4.42 15.10 -6.69
N ILE A 209 4.67 14.05 -7.46
CA ILE A 209 5.00 14.15 -8.90
C ILE A 209 3.85 14.83 -9.64
N SER A 210 2.61 14.40 -9.42
CA SER A 210 1.44 14.96 -10.09
C SER A 210 1.22 16.44 -9.74
N ALA A 211 1.45 16.81 -8.47
CA ALA A 211 1.32 18.19 -8.01
C ALA A 211 2.41 19.11 -8.60
N VAL A 212 3.66 18.65 -8.60
CA VAL A 212 4.80 19.37 -9.19
C VAL A 212 4.59 19.55 -10.69
N TYR A 213 4.18 18.50 -11.39
CA TYR A 213 3.89 18.56 -12.82
C TYR A 213 2.77 19.55 -13.16
N ARG A 214 1.67 19.55 -12.40
CA ARG A 214 0.58 20.53 -12.59
C ARG A 214 1.04 21.96 -12.34
N LYS A 215 1.95 22.16 -11.39
CA LYS A 215 2.51 23.49 -11.09
C LYS A 215 3.49 23.94 -12.18
N SER A 216 4.36 23.05 -12.66
CA SER A 216 5.35 23.39 -13.69
C SER A 216 4.70 23.84 -14.99
N LEU A 217 3.59 23.22 -15.38
CA LEU A 217 2.80 23.62 -16.56
C LEU A 217 2.11 24.99 -16.44
N ARG A 218 2.04 25.57 -15.23
CA ARG A 218 1.38 26.86 -14.95
C ARG A 218 2.37 27.95 -14.55
N LEU A 219 3.68 27.71 -14.66
CA LEU A 219 4.68 28.72 -14.36
C LEU A 219 4.79 29.74 -15.50
N SER A 220 4.84 31.02 -15.13
CA SER A 220 5.10 32.12 -16.06
C SER A 220 6.55 32.08 -16.57
N PRO A 221 6.84 32.54 -17.80
CA PRO A 221 8.20 32.64 -18.33
C PRO A 221 9.18 33.41 -17.42
N LYS A 222 8.70 34.41 -16.66
CA LYS A 222 9.54 35.14 -15.69
C LYS A 222 9.97 34.26 -14.51
N ALA A 223 9.06 33.43 -14.00
CA ALA A 223 9.34 32.50 -12.91
C ALA A 223 10.21 31.31 -13.37
N SER A 224 10.07 30.88 -14.63
CA SER A 224 10.87 29.79 -15.20
C SER A 224 12.36 30.15 -15.31
N LYS A 225 12.71 31.41 -15.57
CA LYS A 225 14.11 31.84 -15.73
C LYS A 225 14.89 31.85 -14.41
N VAL A 226 14.20 32.08 -13.29
CA VAL A 226 14.81 32.16 -11.94
C VAL A 226 15.24 30.78 -11.41
N CYS A 227 14.63 29.69 -11.91
CA CYS A 227 14.87 28.34 -11.40
C CYS A 227 15.98 27.57 -12.13
N VAL A 228 16.55 28.13 -13.20
CA VAL A 228 17.56 27.45 -14.06
C VAL A 228 18.98 27.97 -13.80
N TYR A 229 19.15 28.96 -12.91
CA TYR A 229 20.44 29.46 -12.44
C TYR A 229 20.76 28.97 -11.03
#